data_AF-A0A940G5P6-F1
#
_entry.id   AF-A0A940G5P6-F1
#
_cell.length_a   1.000
_cell.length_b   1.000
_cell.length_c   1.000
_cell.angle_alpha   90.00
_cell.angle_beta   90.00
_cell.angle_gamma   90.00
#
_symmetry.space_group_name_H-M   'P 1'
#
loop_
_entity.id
_entity.type
_entity.pdbx_description
1 polymer ?
#
loop_
_entity_poly.entity_id
_entity_poly.type
_entity_poly.pdbx_seq_one_letter_code
_entity_poly.pdbx_strand_id
1 'polypeptide(L)'
;MRPSPPSSPSAAARAGALAGAFCLALLLGGCVPGAGPAPSPSPSGTPSAAPSRTPSPRPTVIVEPSPVPAPDPTPTAPPADPVADALAPMPAERRQSIVESITSWNTAVLEGYLQSVVHFGIAASDGVGDLTPAQTVEQLTHYVTGKSWGLAGPVVLADAQSSFYGEHWFSPDAIVLVAESGEFVSLDPKGGPLIVSVLYGVHTDLLY
;
A
#
# COMPACT_ATOMS: atom_id res chain seq x y z
N MET A 1 -43.91 -33.53 -26.47
CA MET A 1 -42.68 -34.23 -26.08
C MET A 1 -41.59 -33.19 -25.90
N ARG A 2 -41.20 -32.88 -24.65
CA ARG A 2 -40.10 -31.95 -24.35
C ARG A 2 -38.80 -32.75 -24.21
N PRO A 3 -37.69 -32.32 -24.82
CA PRO A 3 -36.40 -32.98 -24.63
C PRO A 3 -35.88 -32.73 -23.21
N SER A 4 -35.42 -33.79 -22.55
CA SER A 4 -34.77 -33.74 -21.25
C SER A 4 -33.43 -32.99 -21.33
N PRO A 5 -33.04 -32.20 -20.32
CA PRO A 5 -31.72 -31.58 -20.26
C PRO A 5 -30.61 -32.64 -20.01
N PRO A 6 -29.39 -32.42 -20.51
CA PRO A 6 -28.27 -33.32 -20.30
C PRO A 6 -27.80 -33.29 -18.84
N SER A 7 -27.62 -34.48 -18.27
CA SER A 7 -27.06 -34.71 -16.94
C SER A 7 -25.64 -34.16 -16.84
N SER A 8 -25.41 -33.18 -15.96
CA SER A 8 -24.08 -32.65 -15.66
C SER A 8 -23.21 -33.72 -14.96
N PRO A 9 -21.96 -33.94 -15.40
CA PRO A 9 -21.05 -34.86 -14.71
C PRO A 9 -20.57 -34.26 -13.37
N SER A 10 -20.78 -35.03 -12.29
CA SER A 10 -20.15 -34.85 -10.99
C SER A 10 -18.62 -34.78 -11.13
N ALA A 11 -18.06 -33.59 -10.95
CA ALA A 11 -16.61 -33.40 -10.87
C ALA A 11 -16.15 -33.56 -9.41
N ALA A 12 -15.74 -34.79 -9.14
CA ALA A 12 -14.77 -35.26 -8.14
C ALA A 12 -14.14 -34.22 -7.19
N ALA A 13 -14.41 -34.42 -5.90
CA ALA A 13 -13.60 -33.95 -4.78
C ALA A 13 -12.13 -34.38 -4.94
N ARG A 14 -11.22 -33.40 -4.98
CA ARG A 14 -9.78 -33.64 -4.86
C ARG A 14 -9.35 -33.35 -3.43
N ALA A 15 -9.40 -34.38 -2.59
CA ALA A 15 -8.67 -34.43 -1.33
C ALA A 15 -7.18 -34.65 -1.64
N GLY A 16 -6.40 -33.57 -1.61
CA GLY A 16 -4.95 -33.62 -1.66
C GLY A 16 -4.38 -33.59 -0.25
N ALA A 17 -4.17 -34.77 0.34
CA ALA A 17 -3.35 -34.92 1.55
C ALA A 17 -1.87 -34.93 1.15
N LEU A 18 -1.12 -33.88 1.49
CA LEU A 18 0.34 -33.90 1.49
C LEU A 18 0.85 -33.75 2.92
N ALA A 19 0.94 -34.91 3.58
CA ALA A 19 1.75 -35.12 4.75
C ALA A 19 3.23 -35.09 4.33
N GLY A 20 3.83 -33.91 4.36
CA GLY A 20 5.26 -33.69 4.16
C GLY A 20 5.96 -33.49 5.50
N ALA A 21 6.24 -34.58 6.21
CA ALA A 21 7.14 -34.58 7.35
C ALA A 21 8.57 -34.28 6.87
N PHE A 22 9.03 -33.03 6.99
CA PHE A 22 10.44 -32.70 6.75
C PHE A 22 11.19 -32.71 8.08
N CYS A 23 12.05 -33.71 8.20
CA CYS A 23 12.88 -34.02 9.35
C CYS A 23 13.71 -32.82 9.82
N LEU A 24 13.53 -32.51 11.10
CA LEU A 24 14.49 -31.88 11.99
C LEU A 24 15.82 -32.67 11.96
N ALA A 25 16.77 -32.24 11.13
CA ALA A 25 18.14 -32.72 11.17
C ALA A 25 19.03 -31.67 11.86
N LEU A 26 19.10 -31.82 13.19
CA LEU A 26 20.21 -31.35 14.01
C LEU A 26 21.52 -31.92 13.46
N LEU A 27 22.30 -31.10 12.74
CA LEU A 27 23.72 -31.37 12.52
C LEU A 27 24.55 -30.25 13.15
N LEU A 28 25.00 -30.56 14.35
CA LEU A 28 26.20 -30.04 14.99
C LEU A 28 27.36 -29.98 13.99
N GLY A 29 27.94 -28.80 13.79
CA GLY A 29 29.19 -28.67 13.04
C GLY A 29 29.66 -27.25 12.90
N GLY A 30 30.70 -26.87 13.66
CA GLY A 30 31.62 -25.81 13.24
C GLY A 30 31.78 -24.63 14.19
N CYS A 31 32.48 -24.88 15.30
CA CYS A 31 33.23 -23.84 16.01
C CYS A 31 34.31 -23.26 15.08
N VAL A 32 34.29 -21.96 14.81
CA VAL A 32 35.47 -21.24 14.28
C VAL A 32 35.69 -19.97 15.12
N PRO A 33 36.69 -19.95 16.02
CA PRO A 33 37.14 -18.73 16.67
C PRO A 33 38.10 -18.00 15.71
N GLY A 34 37.55 -17.10 14.91
CA GLY A 34 38.33 -16.22 14.02
C GLY A 34 38.37 -14.80 14.57
N ALA A 35 39.18 -14.56 15.61
CA ALA A 35 39.53 -13.21 16.03
C ALA A 35 40.39 -12.55 14.93
N GLY A 36 39.74 -11.87 13.99
CA GLY A 36 40.40 -11.00 13.02
C GLY A 36 40.97 -9.75 13.72
N PRO A 37 42.15 -9.26 13.32
CA PRO A 37 42.80 -8.12 13.95
C PRO A 37 41.89 -6.89 13.91
N ALA A 38 41.72 -6.26 15.07
CA ALA A 38 41.04 -4.98 15.21
C ALA A 38 41.65 -3.96 14.24
N PRO A 39 40.85 -3.31 13.37
CA PRO A 39 41.36 -2.23 12.54
C PRO A 39 41.84 -1.08 13.42
N SER A 40 43.09 -0.68 13.15
CA SER A 40 43.80 0.45 13.75
C SER A 40 42.97 1.75 13.68
N PRO A 41 42.95 2.58 14.73
CA PRO A 41 42.25 3.87 14.70
C PRO A 41 42.88 4.78 13.64
N SER A 42 42.10 5.12 12.62
CA SER A 42 42.46 6.08 11.58
C SER A 42 42.48 7.50 12.16
N PRO A 43 43.46 8.34 11.81
CA PRO A 43 43.79 9.58 12.51
C PRO A 43 42.69 10.66 12.47
N SER A 44 42.64 11.36 13.59
CA SER A 44 41.92 12.61 13.85
C SER A 44 42.07 13.61 12.70
N GLY A 45 40.97 13.84 11.99
CA GLY A 45 40.85 14.85 10.96
C GLY A 45 40.96 16.26 11.55
N THR A 46 41.85 17.03 10.95
CA THR A 46 42.18 18.43 11.20
C THR A 46 40.92 19.32 11.30
N PRO A 47 40.86 20.29 12.22
CA PRO A 47 39.74 21.23 12.30
C PRO A 47 39.61 22.02 10.99
N SER A 48 38.49 21.81 10.30
CA SER A 48 38.10 22.54 9.09
C SER A 48 37.84 24.00 9.44
N ALA A 49 38.41 24.90 8.65
CA ALA A 49 38.32 26.34 8.84
C ALA A 49 36.85 26.81 8.87
N ALA A 50 36.55 27.70 9.82
CA ALA A 50 35.25 28.31 9.97
C ALA A 50 34.80 29.00 8.65
N PRO A 51 33.57 28.75 8.17
CA PRO A 51 33.06 29.38 6.97
C PRO A 51 32.98 30.90 7.17
N SER A 52 33.53 31.63 6.20
CA SER A 52 33.45 33.08 6.07
C SER A 52 31.98 33.51 6.08
N ARG A 53 31.65 34.52 6.90
CA ARG A 53 30.30 35.07 6.99
C ARG A 53 29.96 35.74 5.66
N THR A 54 29.08 35.11 4.89
CA THR A 54 28.47 35.71 3.70
C THR A 54 27.73 36.99 4.13
N PRO A 55 27.94 38.12 3.45
CA PRO A 55 27.24 39.38 3.78
C PRO A 55 25.73 39.20 3.64
N SER A 56 25.02 39.60 4.69
CA SER A 56 23.56 39.59 4.74
C SER A 56 22.99 40.55 3.69
N PRO A 57 22.07 40.12 2.81
CA PRO A 57 21.45 41.00 1.82
C PRO A 57 20.67 42.12 2.51
N ARG A 58 20.83 43.34 1.99
CA ARG A 58 20.10 44.53 2.43
C ARG A 58 18.59 44.30 2.21
N PRO A 59 17.73 44.55 3.21
CA PRO A 59 16.30 44.39 3.06
C PRO A 59 15.80 45.28 1.92
N THR A 60 15.21 44.66 0.91
CA THR A 60 14.52 45.36 -0.18
C THR A 60 13.15 45.75 0.36
N VAL A 61 12.89 47.05 0.43
CA VAL A 61 11.57 47.58 0.80
C VAL A 61 10.59 47.19 -0.30
N ILE A 62 9.74 46.21 -0.01
CA ILE A 62 8.64 45.83 -0.90
C ILE A 62 7.55 46.88 -0.71
N VAL A 63 7.27 47.63 -1.78
CA VAL A 63 6.12 48.53 -1.85
C VAL A 63 4.89 47.65 -1.92
N GLU A 64 4.06 47.70 -0.88
CA GLU A 64 2.81 46.96 -0.78
C GLU A 64 1.86 47.43 -1.90
N PRO A 65 1.44 46.54 -2.83
CA PRO A 65 0.48 46.92 -3.86
C PRO A 65 -0.87 47.26 -3.22
N SER A 66 -1.46 48.34 -3.71
CA SER A 66 -2.80 48.81 -3.32
C SER A 66 -3.82 47.67 -3.44
N PRO A 67 -4.71 47.48 -2.44
CA PRO A 67 -5.64 46.36 -2.43
C PRO A 67 -6.57 46.41 -3.64
N VAL A 68 -6.53 45.33 -4.43
CA VAL A 68 -7.52 45.08 -5.48
C VAL A 68 -8.87 44.86 -4.80
N PRO A 69 -9.96 45.51 -5.25
CA PRO A 69 -11.28 45.31 -4.69
C PRO A 69 -11.66 43.83 -4.72
N ALA A 70 -12.12 43.32 -3.58
CA ALA A 70 -12.49 41.93 -3.43
C ALA A 70 -13.65 41.57 -4.38
N PRO A 71 -13.59 40.41 -5.08
CA PRO A 71 -14.71 39.93 -5.85
C PRO A 71 -15.92 39.70 -4.94
N ASP A 72 -17.09 40.06 -5.46
CA ASP A 72 -18.40 39.84 -4.85
C ASP A 72 -18.52 38.36 -4.43
N PRO A 73 -18.87 38.03 -3.18
CA PRO A 73 -18.94 36.64 -2.73
C PRO A 73 -19.93 35.85 -3.58
N THR A 74 -19.41 34.91 -4.36
CA THR A 74 -20.18 33.87 -5.02
C THR A 74 -21.04 33.16 -3.97
N PRO A 75 -22.35 32.92 -4.23
CA PRO A 75 -23.22 32.26 -3.26
C PRO A 75 -22.61 30.95 -2.77
N THR A 76 -22.30 30.90 -1.49
CA THR A 76 -21.83 29.69 -0.81
C THR A 76 -22.95 28.65 -0.87
N ALA A 77 -22.72 27.56 -1.62
CA ALA A 77 -23.59 26.41 -1.58
C ALA A 77 -23.75 25.94 -0.12
N PRO A 78 -24.95 25.54 0.31
CA PRO A 78 -25.16 25.03 1.66
C PRO A 78 -24.16 23.89 1.94
N PRO A 79 -23.58 23.82 3.15
CA PRO A 79 -22.64 22.77 3.50
C PRO A 79 -23.31 21.42 3.26
N ALA A 80 -22.72 20.61 2.37
CA ALA A 80 -23.17 19.25 2.15
C ALA A 80 -23.07 18.50 3.49
N ASP A 81 -24.11 17.74 3.83
CA ASP A 81 -24.13 16.90 5.01
C ASP A 81 -22.94 15.93 4.95
N PRO A 82 -21.93 16.04 5.84
CA PRO A 82 -20.69 15.26 5.73
C PRO A 82 -20.90 13.76 5.97
N VAL A 83 -22.10 13.38 6.45
CA VAL A 83 -22.47 12.01 6.77
C VAL A 83 -23.01 11.27 5.54
N ALA A 84 -23.65 11.98 4.59
CA ALA A 84 -24.19 11.36 3.38
C ALA A 84 -23.08 10.97 2.38
N ASP A 85 -21.97 11.72 2.37
CA ASP A 85 -20.83 11.49 1.48
C ASP A 85 -19.94 10.32 1.93
N ALA A 86 -20.02 9.90 3.20
CA ALA A 86 -19.20 8.82 3.75
C ALA A 86 -19.58 7.42 3.22
N LEU A 87 -20.78 7.28 2.62
CA LEU A 87 -21.28 6.02 2.06
C LEU A 87 -21.30 6.01 0.52
N ALA A 88 -20.85 7.10 -0.11
CA ALA A 88 -20.73 7.12 -1.55
C ALA A 88 -19.56 6.22 -1.98
N PRO A 89 -19.76 5.34 -2.99
CA PRO A 89 -18.67 4.54 -3.53
C PRO A 89 -17.58 5.45 -4.08
N MET A 90 -16.33 5.00 -4.00
CA MET A 90 -15.18 5.74 -4.49
C MET A 90 -15.35 6.11 -5.99
N PRO A 91 -15.24 7.41 -6.36
CA PRO A 91 -15.35 7.84 -7.76
C PRO A 91 -14.33 7.13 -8.67
N ALA A 92 -14.71 6.85 -9.92
CA ALA A 92 -13.87 6.12 -10.86
C ALA A 92 -12.56 6.85 -11.18
N GLU A 93 -12.59 8.18 -11.26
CA GLU A 93 -11.42 9.02 -11.48
C GLU A 93 -10.42 8.88 -10.32
N ARG A 94 -10.94 8.83 -9.09
CA ARG A 94 -10.12 8.61 -7.89
C ARG A 94 -9.49 7.22 -7.89
N ARG A 95 -10.27 6.18 -8.24
CA ARG A 95 -9.75 4.81 -8.39
C ARG A 95 -8.59 4.78 -9.40
N GLN A 96 -8.74 5.45 -10.54
CA GLN A 96 -7.71 5.54 -11.57
C GLN A 96 -6.45 6.25 -11.05
N SER A 97 -6.58 7.37 -10.34
CA SER A 97 -5.43 8.06 -9.72
C SER A 97 -4.70 7.20 -8.68
N ILE A 98 -5.43 6.39 -7.91
CA ILE A 98 -4.83 5.44 -6.97
C ILE A 98 -4.02 4.38 -7.72
N VAL A 99 -4.58 3.79 -8.78
CA VAL A 99 -3.86 2.80 -9.60
C VAL A 99 -2.59 3.43 -10.19
N GLU A 100 -2.71 4.60 -10.81
CA GLU A 100 -1.58 5.32 -11.39
C GLU A 100 -0.47 5.63 -10.38
N SER A 101 -0.83 5.98 -9.15
CA SER A 101 0.15 6.24 -8.08
C SER A 101 1.02 5.03 -7.76
N ILE A 102 0.44 3.82 -7.73
CA ILE A 102 1.17 2.58 -7.47
C ILE A 102 2.03 2.21 -8.68
N THR A 103 1.45 2.25 -9.89
CA THR A 103 2.15 1.85 -11.12
C THR A 103 3.30 2.80 -11.50
N SER A 104 3.21 4.07 -11.10
CA SER A 104 4.27 5.08 -11.32
C SER A 104 5.25 5.22 -10.14
N TRP A 105 5.07 4.45 -9.07
CA TRP A 105 5.81 4.55 -7.81
C TRP A 105 5.72 5.94 -7.12
N ASN A 106 4.72 6.74 -7.47
CA ASN A 106 4.42 8.00 -6.83
C ASN A 106 3.41 7.80 -5.69
N THR A 107 3.77 7.00 -4.69
CA THR A 107 2.92 6.66 -3.55
C THR A 107 2.58 7.86 -2.65
N ALA A 108 3.33 8.95 -2.72
CA ALA A 108 3.09 10.15 -1.91
C ALA A 108 1.68 10.72 -2.12
N VAL A 109 1.11 10.60 -3.33
CA VAL A 109 -0.26 11.09 -3.61
C VAL A 109 -1.34 10.28 -2.90
N LEU A 110 -1.03 9.07 -2.42
CA LEU A 110 -1.99 8.23 -1.71
C LEU A 110 -2.40 8.81 -0.37
N GLU A 111 -1.58 9.67 0.25
CA GLU A 111 -1.89 10.25 1.56
C GLU A 111 -3.26 10.95 1.58
N GLY A 112 -3.63 11.60 0.47
CA GLY A 112 -4.94 12.27 0.30
C GLY A 112 -6.12 11.32 0.05
N TYR A 113 -5.87 10.03 -0.18
CA TYR A 113 -6.89 8.99 -0.40
C TYR A 113 -7.03 8.03 0.79
N LEU A 114 -6.20 8.16 1.82
CA LEU A 114 -6.23 7.34 3.01
C LEU A 114 -7.14 7.94 4.08
N GLN A 115 -7.81 7.08 4.87
CA GLN A 115 -8.47 7.51 6.10
C GLN A 115 -7.44 7.91 7.17
N SER A 116 -7.85 8.69 8.18
CA SER A 116 -6.98 9.11 9.29
C SER A 116 -6.30 7.97 10.04
N VAL A 117 -6.92 6.78 10.02
CA VAL A 117 -6.36 5.53 10.52
C VAL A 117 -6.58 4.49 9.44
N VAL A 118 -5.50 3.79 9.06
CA VAL A 118 -5.52 2.74 8.04
C VAL A 118 -5.03 1.46 8.68
N HIS A 119 -5.81 0.40 8.56
CA HIS A 119 -5.39 -0.92 9.00
C HIS A 119 -4.42 -1.51 7.96
N PHE A 120 -3.15 -1.69 8.31
CA PHE A 120 -2.14 -2.25 7.42
C PHE A 120 -1.81 -3.68 7.82
N GLY A 121 -1.80 -4.58 6.84
CA GLY A 121 -1.52 -5.99 7.03
C GLY A 121 -0.50 -6.51 6.02
N ILE A 122 0.27 -7.50 6.45
CA ILE A 122 1.12 -8.33 5.60
C ILE A 122 0.57 -9.74 5.66
N ALA A 123 0.14 -10.27 4.51
CA ALA A 123 -0.34 -11.64 4.38
C ALA A 123 0.70 -12.63 4.94
N ALA A 124 0.20 -13.65 5.64
CA ALA A 124 0.96 -14.66 6.39
C ALA A 124 1.64 -14.20 7.72
N SER A 125 1.73 -12.90 7.99
CA SER A 125 2.30 -12.37 9.24
C SER A 125 1.23 -11.86 10.22
N ASP A 126 -0.02 -11.71 9.77
CA ASP A 126 -1.09 -10.95 10.44
C ASP A 126 -0.66 -9.54 10.90
N GLY A 127 0.47 -9.05 10.40
CA GLY A 127 1.19 -7.92 10.97
C GLY A 127 1.03 -6.63 10.17
N VAL A 128 0.58 -5.57 10.83
CA VAL A 128 1.31 -4.32 11.21
C VAL A 128 0.39 -3.56 12.18
N GLY A 129 -0.92 -3.55 11.88
CA GLY A 129 -1.95 -2.92 12.69
C GLY A 129 -2.35 -1.55 12.17
N ASP A 130 -2.85 -0.70 13.05
CA ASP A 130 -3.37 0.62 12.69
C ASP A 130 -2.22 1.63 12.50
N LEU A 131 -2.20 2.27 11.33
CA LEU A 131 -1.20 3.26 10.93
C LEU A 131 -1.83 4.59 10.58
N THR A 132 -1.04 5.66 10.72
CA THR A 132 -1.37 6.96 10.10
C THR A 132 -1.21 6.92 8.58
N PRO A 133 -1.79 7.88 7.83
CA PRO A 133 -1.57 8.01 6.38
C PRO A 133 -0.10 8.04 5.98
N ALA A 134 0.71 8.87 6.65
CA ALA A 134 2.13 9.00 6.35
C ALA A 134 2.89 7.67 6.56
N GLN A 135 2.63 6.97 7.68
CA GLN A 135 3.24 5.66 7.94
C GLN A 135 2.80 4.59 6.94
N THR A 136 1.53 4.62 6.54
CA THR A 136 0.99 3.72 5.51
C THR A 136 1.69 3.94 4.17
N VAL A 137 1.87 5.20 3.75
CA VAL A 137 2.60 5.54 2.53
C VAL A 137 4.05 5.08 2.62
N GLU A 138 4.73 5.29 3.76
CA GLU A 138 6.11 4.82 3.97
C GLU A 138 6.22 3.29 3.80
N GLN A 139 5.36 2.52 4.48
CA GLN A 139 5.33 1.06 4.37
C GLN A 139 5.03 0.62 2.94
N LEU A 140 4.01 1.20 2.31
CA LEU A 140 3.62 0.84 0.96
C LEU A 140 4.74 1.14 -0.04
N THR A 141 5.40 2.29 0.09
CA THR A 141 6.56 2.67 -0.75
C THR A 141 7.66 1.63 -0.68
N HIS A 142 7.96 1.12 0.52
CA HIS A 142 8.95 0.06 0.71
C HIS A 142 8.62 -1.20 -0.12
N TYR A 143 7.35 -1.58 -0.18
CA TYR A 143 6.93 -2.81 -0.87
C TYR A 143 6.67 -2.64 -2.36
N VAL A 144 6.24 -1.47 -2.84
CA VAL A 144 5.83 -1.30 -4.25
C VAL A 144 6.94 -0.80 -5.17
N THR A 145 7.98 -0.15 -4.63
CA THR A 145 9.04 0.46 -5.44
C THR A 145 9.83 -0.57 -6.24
N GLY A 146 10.09 -0.25 -7.52
CA GLY A 146 10.93 -1.07 -8.40
C GLY A 146 10.24 -2.31 -8.98
N LYS A 147 8.91 -2.42 -8.84
CA LYS A 147 8.11 -3.54 -9.37
C LYS A 147 7.12 -3.03 -10.42
N SER A 148 6.87 -3.86 -11.43
CA SER A 148 5.83 -3.63 -12.44
C SER A 148 4.49 -4.12 -11.90
N TRP A 149 3.56 -3.20 -11.65
CA TRP A 149 2.23 -3.49 -11.11
C TRP A 149 1.15 -3.40 -12.19
N GLY A 150 0.15 -4.25 -12.12
CA GLY A 150 -1.07 -4.18 -12.92
C GLY A 150 -2.32 -4.49 -12.10
N LEU A 151 -3.50 -4.07 -12.58
CA LEU A 151 -4.76 -4.44 -11.93
C LEU A 151 -4.95 -5.96 -11.96
N ALA A 152 -5.41 -6.52 -10.84
CA ALA A 152 -5.77 -7.92 -10.75
C ALA A 152 -6.90 -8.26 -11.74
N GLY A 153 -6.77 -9.42 -12.39
CA GLY A 153 -7.85 -9.97 -13.21
C GLY A 153 -9.05 -10.41 -12.35
N PRO A 154 -10.23 -10.63 -12.97
CA PRO A 154 -11.45 -10.99 -12.24
C PRO A 154 -11.35 -12.32 -11.50
N VAL A 155 -10.54 -13.27 -11.98
CA VAL A 155 -10.30 -14.56 -11.32
C VAL A 155 -9.58 -14.35 -9.98
N VAL A 156 -8.44 -13.65 -9.99
CA VAL A 156 -7.66 -13.36 -8.78
C VAL A 156 -8.50 -12.59 -7.76
N LEU A 157 -9.33 -11.64 -8.21
CA LEU A 157 -10.22 -10.90 -7.32
C LEU A 157 -11.28 -11.80 -6.68
N ALA A 158 -11.90 -12.70 -7.46
CA ALA A 158 -12.87 -13.66 -6.94
C ALA A 158 -12.23 -14.61 -5.91
N ASP A 159 -11.02 -15.10 -6.21
CA ASP A 159 -10.26 -15.97 -5.30
C ASP A 159 -9.94 -15.22 -3.99
N ALA A 160 -9.40 -13.99 -4.09
CA ALA A 160 -9.12 -13.14 -2.93
C ALA A 160 -10.34 -12.87 -2.05
N GLN A 161 -11.50 -12.59 -2.68
CA GLN A 161 -12.77 -12.38 -1.98
C GLN A 161 -13.29 -13.64 -1.28
N SER A 162 -12.97 -14.83 -1.80
CA SER A 162 -13.33 -16.11 -1.19
C SER A 162 -12.33 -16.63 -0.16
N SER A 163 -11.15 -16.01 -0.10
CA SER A 163 -10.05 -16.39 0.79
C SER A 163 -10.34 -16.08 2.26
N PHE A 164 -9.46 -16.57 3.15
CA PHE A 164 -9.47 -16.18 4.57
C PHE A 164 -9.38 -14.65 4.78
N TYR A 165 -8.76 -13.93 3.85
CA TYR A 165 -8.63 -12.47 3.90
C TYR A 165 -9.86 -11.73 3.35
N GLY A 166 -10.80 -12.44 2.70
CA GLY A 166 -11.90 -11.87 1.94
C GLY A 166 -12.73 -10.85 2.73
N GLU A 167 -13.16 -11.24 3.94
CA GLU A 167 -14.01 -10.41 4.79
C GLU A 167 -13.32 -9.08 5.20
N HIS A 168 -12.02 -9.14 5.51
CA HIS A 168 -11.29 -8.04 6.12
C HIS A 168 -10.51 -7.18 5.12
N TRP A 169 -10.14 -7.71 3.95
CA TRP A 169 -9.19 -7.03 3.04
C TRP A 169 -9.64 -6.94 1.59
N PHE A 170 -10.73 -7.61 1.22
CA PHE A 170 -11.21 -7.67 -0.17
C PHE A 170 -12.71 -7.44 -0.26
N SER A 171 -13.15 -6.21 0.06
CA SER A 171 -14.53 -5.83 -0.27
C SER A 171 -14.77 -5.81 -1.80
N PRO A 172 -16.02 -5.78 -2.26
CA PRO A 172 -16.33 -5.63 -3.68
C PRO A 172 -15.69 -4.40 -4.33
N ASP A 173 -15.39 -3.36 -3.55
CA ASP A 173 -14.80 -2.12 -4.01
C ASP A 173 -13.28 -2.07 -3.86
N ALA A 174 -12.63 -3.15 -3.39
CA ALA A 174 -11.18 -3.18 -3.25
C ALA A 174 -10.46 -2.93 -4.59
N ILE A 175 -9.35 -2.21 -4.52
CA ILE A 175 -8.42 -2.04 -5.64
C ILE A 175 -7.27 -3.00 -5.41
N VAL A 176 -7.21 -4.06 -6.20
CA VAL A 176 -6.15 -5.07 -6.09
C VAL A 176 -5.19 -4.92 -7.26
N LEU A 177 -3.91 -4.74 -6.95
CA LEU A 177 -2.83 -4.76 -7.93
C LEU A 177 -1.94 -5.97 -7.69
N VAL A 178 -1.46 -6.56 -8.77
CA VAL A 178 -0.57 -7.72 -8.78
C VAL A 178 0.69 -7.33 -9.54
N ALA A 179 1.85 -7.63 -8.97
CA ALA A 179 3.14 -7.45 -9.61
C ALA A 179 3.45 -8.63 -10.55
N GLU A 180 4.32 -8.43 -11.54
CA GLU A 180 4.79 -9.52 -12.42
C GLU A 180 5.45 -10.69 -11.66
N SER A 181 6.00 -10.41 -10.47
CA SER A 181 6.58 -11.37 -9.53
C SER A 181 5.55 -12.24 -8.79
N GLY A 182 4.26 -11.95 -8.92
CA GLY A 182 3.17 -12.61 -8.19
C GLY A 182 2.88 -12.01 -6.81
N GLU A 183 3.57 -10.94 -6.41
CA GLU A 183 3.22 -10.16 -5.21
C GLU A 183 1.92 -9.40 -5.44
N PHE A 184 1.15 -9.11 -4.39
CA PHE A 184 -0.09 -8.35 -4.51
C PHE A 184 -0.21 -7.25 -3.45
N VAL A 185 -1.00 -6.24 -3.77
CA VAL A 185 -1.47 -5.23 -2.82
C VAL A 185 -2.97 -5.03 -2.99
N SER A 186 -3.70 -5.03 -1.88
CA SER A 186 -5.11 -4.65 -1.81
C SER A 186 -5.24 -3.29 -1.12
N LEU A 187 -5.94 -2.35 -1.73
CA LEU A 187 -6.32 -1.06 -1.18
C LEU A 187 -7.83 -1.05 -1.08
N ASP A 188 -8.38 -1.26 0.12
CA ASP A 188 -9.80 -1.50 0.32
C ASP A 188 -10.46 -0.29 1.03
N PRO A 189 -11.42 0.38 0.37
CA PRO A 189 -12.16 1.49 0.97
C PRO A 189 -13.41 1.06 1.75
N LYS A 190 -13.76 -0.24 1.78
CA LYS A 190 -14.94 -0.78 2.47
C LYS A 190 -16.25 -0.07 2.14
N GLY A 191 -16.44 0.28 0.86
CA GLY A 191 -17.64 0.98 0.38
C GLY A 191 -17.64 2.50 0.62
N GLY A 192 -16.58 3.05 1.23
CA GLY A 192 -16.41 4.49 1.42
C GLY A 192 -15.60 5.17 0.31
N PRO A 193 -15.40 6.50 0.43
CA PRO A 193 -14.62 7.28 -0.52
C PRO A 193 -13.11 7.26 -0.26
N LEU A 194 -12.67 6.74 0.90
CA LEU A 194 -11.27 6.70 1.36
C LEU A 194 -10.84 5.26 1.64
N ILE A 195 -9.55 4.98 1.48
CA ILE A 195 -8.94 3.69 1.77
C ILE A 195 -8.82 3.53 3.29
N VAL A 196 -9.36 2.43 3.81
CA VAL A 196 -9.40 2.14 5.26
C VAL A 196 -8.51 0.97 5.63
N SER A 197 -8.19 0.10 4.67
CA SER A 197 -7.30 -1.05 4.89
C SER A 197 -6.39 -1.30 3.70
N VAL A 198 -5.15 -1.69 3.99
CA VAL A 198 -4.13 -2.04 3.00
C VAL A 198 -3.52 -3.40 3.34
N LEU A 199 -3.63 -4.37 2.43
CA LEU A 199 -3.00 -5.67 2.58
C LEU A 199 -1.88 -5.81 1.55
N TYR A 200 -0.69 -6.17 1.98
CA TYR A 200 0.40 -6.59 1.10
C TYR A 200 0.63 -8.10 1.21
N GLY A 201 0.88 -8.79 0.10
CA GLY A 201 1.26 -10.20 0.10
C GLY A 201 2.38 -10.51 -0.88
N VAL A 202 3.26 -11.43 -0.48
CA VAL A 202 4.45 -11.81 -1.28
C VAL A 202 4.12 -12.73 -2.45
N HIS A 203 2.99 -13.45 -2.40
CA HIS A 203 2.53 -14.35 -3.45
C HIS A 203 1.00 -14.38 -3.49
N THR A 204 0.41 -14.37 -4.69
CA THR A 204 -1.03 -14.57 -4.90
C THR A 204 -1.53 -15.91 -4.41
N ASP A 205 -0.65 -16.89 -4.23
CA ASP A 205 -0.90 -18.23 -3.72
C ASP A 205 -1.50 -18.19 -2.31
N LEU A 206 -1.26 -17.11 -1.57
CA LEU A 206 -1.81 -16.86 -0.25
C LEU A 206 -3.30 -16.48 -0.28
N LEU A 207 -3.87 -16.26 -1.46
CA LEU A 207 -5.28 -15.93 -1.66
C LEU A 207 -6.16 -17.19 -1.82
N TYR A 208 -5.59 -18.39 -1.75
CA TYR A 208 -6.30 -19.66 -1.95
C TYR A 208 -6.39 -20.50 -0.68
#